data_AF-W2WI42-F1
#
_entry.id   AF-W2WI42-F1
#
_cell.length_a   1.000
_cell.length_b   1.000
_cell.length_c   1.000
_cell.angle_alpha   90.00
_cell.angle_beta   90.00
_cell.angle_gamma   90.00
#
_symmetry.space_group_name_H-M   'P 1'
#
loop_
_entity.id
_entity.type
_entity.pdbx_description
1 polymer ?
#
loop_
_entity_poly.entity_id
_entity_poly.type
_entity_poly.pdbx_seq_one_letter_code
_entity_poly.pdbx_strand_id
1 'polypeptide(L)'
;MHAEIVAIEAIAAKYGDKAGEVLADCTLYVTCEPCIMCAGALAHVFIKRVYFGCHNDRFGGCSSVLNLHERSALPKSKAHRGFPCVSGILKDEAITLLKKFYTNENPRVEDSKKKRKKRSQETGETAASEPNGVLEKA
;
A
#
# COMPACT_ATOMS: atom_id res chain seq x y z
N MET A 1 9.78 2.32 -2.16
CA MET A 1 9.76 3.74 -1.75
C MET A 1 8.41 4.32 -2.15
N HIS A 2 7.71 5.03 -1.26
CA HIS A 2 6.38 5.60 -1.53
C HIS A 2 6.49 6.92 -2.30
N ALA A 3 5.47 7.26 -3.09
CA ALA A 3 5.49 8.43 -3.98
C ALA A 3 5.66 9.75 -3.22
N GLU A 4 5.04 9.87 -2.05
CA GLU A 4 5.08 11.04 -1.19
C GLU A 4 6.49 11.27 -0.63
N ILE A 5 7.18 10.18 -0.26
CA ILE A 5 8.57 10.24 0.22
C ILE A 5 9.50 10.64 -0.92
N VAL A 6 9.33 10.07 -2.12
CA VAL A 6 10.09 10.47 -3.31
C VAL A 6 9.91 11.96 -3.61
N ALA A 7 8.69 12.49 -3.48
CA ALA A 7 8.43 13.91 -3.70
C ALA A 7 9.13 14.80 -2.66
N ILE A 8 9.09 14.42 -1.37
CA ILE A 8 9.80 15.13 -0.29
C ILE A 8 11.32 15.09 -0.54
N GLU A 9 11.89 13.93 -0.84
CA GLU A 9 13.31 13.76 -1.11
C GLU A 9 13.76 14.56 -2.33
N ALA A 10 12.95 14.61 -3.39
CA ALA A 10 13.23 15.43 -4.57
C ALA A 10 13.29 16.93 -4.24
N ILE A 11 12.39 17.42 -3.37
CA ILE A 11 12.43 18.82 -2.90
C ILE A 11 13.64 19.04 -1.99
N ALA A 12 13.94 18.12 -1.09
CA ALA A 12 15.12 18.19 -0.23
C ALA A 12 16.42 18.28 -1.02
N ALA A 13 16.59 17.41 -2.02
CA ALA A 13 17.76 17.39 -2.89
C ALA A 13 17.91 18.68 -3.71
N LYS A 14 16.79 19.29 -4.13
CA LYS A 14 16.81 20.50 -4.96
C LYS A 14 17.05 21.79 -4.16
N TYR A 15 16.49 21.90 -2.95
CA TYR A 15 16.47 23.16 -2.21
C TYR A 15 17.34 23.16 -0.94
N GLY A 16 17.91 22.02 -0.54
CA GLY A 16 18.81 21.90 0.61
C GLY A 16 18.16 22.43 1.89
N ASP A 17 18.85 23.34 2.59
CA ASP A 17 18.37 23.93 3.85
C ASP A 17 17.01 24.65 3.72
N LYS A 18 16.65 25.10 2.51
CA LYS A 18 15.37 25.79 2.24
C LYS A 18 14.21 24.81 2.00
N ALA A 19 14.47 23.51 1.94
CA ALA A 19 13.45 22.52 1.58
C ALA A 19 12.24 22.53 2.53
N GLY A 20 12.46 22.78 3.83
CA GLY A 20 11.37 22.86 4.81
C GLY A 20 10.39 23.99 4.51
N GLU A 21 10.88 25.19 4.17
CA GLU A 21 10.04 26.33 3.79
C GLU A 21 9.26 26.07 2.50
N VAL A 22 9.93 25.46 1.52
CA VAL A 22 9.29 25.10 0.23
C VAL A 22 8.20 24.05 0.45
N LEU A 23 8.49 22.99 1.21
CA LEU A 23 7.50 21.94 1.53
C LEU A 23 6.31 22.51 2.30
N ALA A 24 6.54 23.45 3.23
CA ALA A 24 5.47 24.06 4.00
C ALA A 24 4.50 24.88 3.13
N ASP A 25 4.93 25.37 1.96
CA ASP A 25 4.06 26.06 1.00
C ASP A 25 3.51 25.15 -0.12
N CYS A 26 3.95 23.88 -0.18
CA CYS A 26 3.52 22.93 -1.20
C CYS A 26 2.11 22.38 -0.96
N THR A 27 1.37 22.22 -2.05
CA THR A 27 0.14 21.42 -2.11
C THR A 27 0.45 20.09 -2.78
N LEU A 28 0.18 18.97 -2.10
CA LEU A 28 0.39 17.63 -2.63
C LEU A 28 -0.88 17.10 -3.29
N TYR A 29 -0.75 16.53 -4.48
CA TYR A 29 -1.77 15.72 -5.14
C TYR A 29 -1.25 14.28 -5.24
N VAL A 30 -2.02 13.31 -4.77
CA VAL A 30 -1.65 11.89 -4.80
C VAL A 30 -2.87 11.04 -5.19
N THR A 31 -2.69 9.99 -5.98
CA THR A 31 -3.83 9.21 -6.50
C THR A 31 -4.54 8.41 -5.41
N CYS A 32 -3.79 7.85 -4.46
CA CYS A 32 -4.30 7.08 -3.33
C CYS A 32 -3.98 7.79 -2.02
N GLU A 33 -4.84 7.63 -1.02
CA GLU A 33 -4.66 8.19 0.32
C GLU A 33 -3.28 7.85 0.90
N PRO A 34 -2.55 8.85 1.45
CA PRO A 34 -1.26 8.62 2.05
C PRO A 34 -1.32 7.56 3.14
N CYS A 35 -0.38 6.61 3.12
CA CYS A 35 -0.31 5.63 4.18
C CYS A 35 0.11 6.28 5.52
N ILE A 36 -0.03 5.56 6.64
CA ILE A 36 0.37 6.02 7.98
C ILE A 36 1.78 6.63 8.00
N MET A 37 2.77 5.97 7.39
CA MET A 37 4.15 6.47 7.30
C MET A 37 4.22 7.81 6.55
N CYS A 38 3.55 7.90 5.41
CA CYS A 38 3.59 9.09 4.55
C CYS A 38 2.82 10.26 5.18
N ALA A 39 1.66 10.00 5.81
CA ALA A 39 0.91 11.01 6.55
C ALA A 39 1.74 11.58 7.71
N GLY A 40 2.47 10.73 8.46
CA GLY A 40 3.41 11.20 9.48
C GLY A 40 4.52 12.09 8.91
N ALA A 41 5.16 11.66 7.82
CA ALA A 41 6.20 12.44 7.15
C ALA A 41 5.69 13.80 6.67
N LEU A 42 4.51 13.84 6.05
CA LEU A 42 3.86 15.05 5.57
C LEU A 42 3.54 16.04 6.70
N ALA A 43 3.08 15.54 7.85
CA ALA A 43 2.85 16.36 9.02
C ALA A 43 4.16 16.92 9.61
N HIS A 44 5.25 16.16 9.57
CA HIS A 44 6.57 16.59 10.03
C HIS A 44 7.21 17.67 9.15
N VAL A 45 6.98 17.64 7.84
CA VAL A 45 7.45 18.69 6.91
C VAL A 45 6.47 19.85 6.78
N PHE A 46 5.41 19.87 7.59
CA PHE A 46 4.39 20.91 7.64
C PHE A 46 3.72 21.20 6.28
N ILE A 47 3.43 20.15 5.49
CA ILE A 47 2.79 20.30 4.18
C ILE A 47 1.54 21.20 4.27
N LYS A 48 1.35 22.10 3.30
CA LYS A 48 0.24 23.06 3.32
C LYS A 48 -1.12 22.38 3.28
N ARG A 49 -1.27 21.38 2.41
CA ARG A 49 -2.47 20.56 2.23
C ARG A 49 -2.22 19.38 1.31
N VAL A 50 -3.13 18.40 1.39
CA VAL A 50 -3.11 17.19 0.56
C VAL A 50 -4.46 16.99 -0.14
N TYR A 51 -4.42 16.67 -1.42
CA TYR A 51 -5.57 16.18 -2.18
C TYR A 51 -5.30 14.75 -2.60
N PHE A 52 -6.29 13.87 -2.41
CA PHE A 52 -6.18 12.50 -2.89
C PHE A 52 -7.45 11.97 -3.55
N GLY A 53 -7.27 10.97 -4.40
CA GLY A 53 -8.36 10.36 -5.14
C GLY A 53 -9.10 9.31 -4.34
N CYS A 54 -8.54 8.11 -4.25
CA CYS A 54 -9.15 6.99 -3.56
C CYS A 54 -8.61 6.76 -2.15
N HIS A 55 -9.44 6.20 -1.29
CA HIS A 55 -9.07 5.81 0.07
C HIS A 55 -8.12 4.60 0.09
N ASN A 56 -7.37 4.46 1.18
CA ASN A 56 -6.44 3.36 1.40
C ASN A 56 -6.92 2.50 2.58
N ASP A 57 -7.78 1.54 2.29
CA ASP A 57 -8.51 0.74 3.29
C ASP A 57 -7.61 -0.10 4.22
N ARG A 58 -6.36 -0.39 3.80
CA ARG A 58 -5.45 -1.24 4.58
C ARG A 58 -4.45 -0.45 5.41
N PHE A 59 -4.02 0.72 4.92
CA PHE A 59 -2.88 1.45 5.50
C PHE A 59 -3.07 2.97 5.56
N GLY A 60 -4.25 3.50 5.26
CA GLY A 60 -4.51 4.93 5.14
C GLY A 60 -4.31 5.71 6.43
N GLY A 61 -3.53 6.78 6.36
CA GLY A 61 -3.23 7.68 7.47
C GLY A 61 -4.03 8.99 7.46
N CYS A 62 -4.95 9.15 6.52
CA CYS A 62 -5.77 10.36 6.35
C CYS A 62 -7.28 10.03 6.37
N SER A 63 -7.71 9.20 7.34
CA SER A 63 -9.09 8.80 7.66
C SER A 63 -9.44 7.33 7.45
N SER A 64 -8.75 6.56 6.60
CA SER A 64 -9.15 5.16 6.39
C SER A 64 -8.78 4.22 7.55
N VAL A 65 -7.59 4.39 8.14
CA VAL A 65 -7.15 3.56 9.29
C VAL A 65 -6.81 4.44 10.48
N LEU A 66 -6.03 5.50 10.26
CA LEU A 66 -5.71 6.51 11.27
C LEU A 66 -5.94 7.92 10.72
N ASN A 67 -6.07 8.89 11.62
CA ASN A 67 -6.31 10.29 11.30
C ASN A 67 -5.08 11.15 11.54
N LEU A 68 -3.89 10.73 11.07
CA LEU A 68 -2.64 11.47 11.33
C LEU A 68 -2.65 12.89 10.73
N HIS A 69 -3.45 13.14 9.71
CA HIS A 69 -3.67 14.49 9.19
C HIS A 69 -4.31 15.43 10.25
N GLU A 70 -4.96 14.93 11.30
CA GLU A 70 -5.52 15.75 12.37
C GLU A 70 -4.46 16.11 13.43
N ARG A 71 -4.56 17.33 13.98
CA ARG A 71 -3.74 17.76 15.13
C ARG A 71 -3.97 16.90 16.37
N SER A 72 -5.19 16.42 16.54
CA SER A 72 -5.66 15.58 17.66
C SER A 72 -4.98 14.21 17.72
N ALA A 73 -4.42 13.71 16.62
CA ALA A 73 -3.87 12.36 16.54
C ALA A 73 -2.64 12.14 17.44
N LEU A 74 -1.85 13.21 17.67
CA LEU A 74 -0.68 13.19 18.55
C LEU A 74 -0.68 14.43 19.46
N PRO A 75 -1.58 14.49 20.46
CA PRO A 75 -1.84 15.72 21.22
C PRO A 75 -0.64 16.15 22.07
N LYS A 76 0.23 15.20 22.46
CA LYS A 76 1.45 15.46 23.25
C LYS A 76 2.65 15.89 22.39
N SER A 77 2.60 15.70 21.08
CA SER A 77 3.72 16.07 20.19
C SER A 77 3.64 17.55 19.84
N LYS A 78 4.71 18.31 20.07
CA LYS A 78 4.81 19.70 19.57
C LYS A 78 5.18 19.77 18.08
N ALA A 79 5.77 18.71 17.54
CA ALA A 79 6.21 18.62 16.16
C ALA A 79 5.08 18.25 15.18
N HIS A 80 3.97 17.67 15.67
CA HIS A 80 2.87 17.21 14.83
C HIS A 80 1.79 18.27 14.66
N ARG A 81 1.76 19.04 13.58
CA ARG A 81 0.70 20.08 13.42
C ARG A 81 -0.57 19.57 12.74
N GLY A 82 -0.53 18.37 12.15
CA GLY A 82 -1.55 17.94 11.21
C GLY A 82 -1.51 18.79 9.93
N PHE A 83 -2.40 18.48 8.99
CA PHE A 83 -2.59 19.21 7.74
C PHE A 83 -4.00 18.96 7.21
N PRO A 84 -4.60 19.92 6.50
CA PRO A 84 -5.88 19.70 5.85
C PRO A 84 -5.72 18.72 4.68
N CYS A 85 -6.64 17.77 4.55
CA CYS A 85 -6.72 16.91 3.37
C CYS A 85 -8.14 16.82 2.81
N VAL A 86 -8.24 16.67 1.49
CA VAL A 86 -9.51 16.50 0.77
C VAL A 86 -9.42 15.24 -0.09
N SER A 87 -10.41 14.36 0.07
CA SER A 87 -10.52 13.10 -0.67
C SER A 87 -11.44 13.23 -1.88
N GLY A 88 -11.42 12.23 -2.77
CA GLY A 88 -12.39 12.10 -3.86
C GLY A 88 -11.95 12.70 -5.19
N ILE A 89 -10.75 13.29 -5.30
CA ILE A 89 -10.28 13.93 -6.53
C ILE A 89 -9.94 12.86 -7.58
N LEU A 90 -10.76 12.74 -8.63
CA LEU A 90 -10.61 11.68 -9.65
C LEU A 90 -10.54 10.26 -9.02
N LYS A 91 -11.43 10.02 -8.05
CA LYS A 91 -11.48 8.77 -7.28
C LYS A 91 -11.62 7.54 -8.18
N ASP A 92 -12.51 7.60 -9.18
CA ASP A 92 -12.81 6.44 -10.03
C ASP A 92 -11.64 6.11 -10.95
N GLU A 93 -10.92 7.12 -11.43
CA GLU A 93 -9.69 6.97 -12.20
C GLU A 93 -8.58 6.36 -11.34
N ALA A 94 -8.39 6.85 -10.11
CA ALA A 94 -7.42 6.31 -9.17
C ALA A 94 -7.69 4.84 -8.85
N ILE A 95 -8.95 4.47 -8.59
CA ILE A 95 -9.36 3.08 -8.37
C ILE A 95 -9.12 2.24 -9.63
N THR A 96 -9.44 2.77 -10.80
CA THR A 96 -9.24 2.07 -12.09
C THR A 96 -7.76 1.78 -12.33
N LEU A 97 -6.86 2.72 -12.01
CA LEU A 97 -5.41 2.49 -12.10
C LEU A 97 -4.94 1.38 -11.16
N LEU A 98 -5.40 1.38 -9.90
CA LEU A 98 -5.07 0.30 -8.94
C LEU A 98 -5.61 -1.05 -9.40
N LYS A 99 -6.85 -1.11 -9.88
CA LYS A 99 -7.44 -2.34 -10.44
C LYS A 99 -6.60 -2.87 -11.59
N LYS A 100 -6.24 -2.01 -12.56
CA LYS A 100 -5.39 -2.38 -13.70
C LYS A 100 -4.05 -2.97 -13.24
N PHE A 101 -3.44 -2.39 -12.20
CA PHE A 101 -2.18 -2.89 -11.65
C PHE A 101 -2.31 -4.33 -11.09
N TYR A 102 -3.38 -4.63 -10.36
CA TYR A 102 -3.58 -5.95 -9.76
C TYR A 102 -4.19 -6.99 -10.71
N THR A 103 -4.93 -6.57 -11.74
CA THR A 103 -5.44 -7.47 -12.79
C THR A 103 -4.35 -7.88 -13.76
N ASN A 104 -3.34 -7.04 -13.96
CA ASN A 104 -2.18 -7.40 -14.76
C ASN A 104 -1.41 -8.51 -14.03
N GLU A 105 -1.29 -9.68 -14.67
CA GLU A 105 -0.44 -10.75 -14.14
C GLU A 105 0.98 -10.23 -13.99
N ASN A 106 1.57 -10.45 -12.81
CA ASN A 106 2.97 -10.08 -12.61
C ASN A 106 3.84 -11.01 -13.46
N PRO A 107 4.49 -10.52 -14.54
CA PRO A 107 5.23 -11.38 -15.47
C PRO A 107 6.45 -12.04 -14.81
N ARG A 108 6.85 -11.57 -13.62
CA ARG A 108 7.95 -12.13 -12.82
C ARG A 108 7.50 -13.22 -11.85
N VAL A 109 6.20 -13.42 -11.70
CA VAL A 109 5.68 -14.54 -10.91
C VAL A 109 5.62 -15.74 -11.83
N GLU A 110 6.63 -16.61 -11.70
CA GLU A 110 6.55 -17.97 -12.18
C GLU A 110 5.23 -18.59 -11.72
N ASP A 111 4.52 -19.20 -12.66
CA ASP A 111 3.15 -19.67 -12.52
C ASP A 111 3.09 -20.76 -11.44
N SER A 112 2.92 -20.35 -10.19
CA SER A 112 2.91 -21.24 -9.02
C SER A 112 1.77 -22.26 -9.10
N LYS A 113 0.72 -21.96 -9.88
CA LYS A 113 -0.35 -22.88 -10.26
C LYS A 113 0.15 -24.05 -11.13
N LYS A 114 1.10 -23.83 -12.06
CA LYS A 114 1.74 -24.90 -12.85
C LYS A 114 2.60 -25.79 -11.97
N LYS A 115 3.38 -25.23 -11.03
CA LYS A 115 4.18 -26.00 -10.05
C LYS A 115 3.31 -26.82 -9.09
N ARG A 116 2.20 -26.25 -8.62
CA ARG A 116 1.29 -26.95 -7.70
C ARG A 116 0.55 -28.08 -8.41
N LYS A 117 0.14 -27.91 -9.67
CA LYS A 117 -0.48 -28.98 -10.49
C LYS A 117 0.52 -30.10 -10.83
N LYS A 118 1.78 -29.75 -11.14
CA LYS A 118 2.87 -30.71 -11.39
C LYS A 118 3.21 -31.55 -10.15
N ARG A 119 3.26 -30.91 -8.97
CA ARG A 119 3.54 -31.61 -7.69
C ARG A 119 2.42 -32.55 -7.26
N SER A 120 1.16 -32.24 -7.57
CA SER A 120 0.02 -33.13 -7.30
C SER A 120 -0.02 -34.36 -8.23
N GLN A 121 0.49 -34.23 -9.45
CA GLN A 121 0.52 -35.32 -10.43
C GLN A 121 1.66 -36.32 -10.14
N GLU A 122 2.85 -35.84 -9.75
CA GLU A 122 3.99 -36.71 -9.39
C GLU A 122 3.73 -37.57 -8.13
N THR A 123 2.87 -37.11 -7.21
CA THR A 123 2.52 -37.88 -5.99
C THR A 123 1.39 -38.90 -6.21
N GLY A 124 0.75 -38.94 -7.38
CA GLY A 124 -0.42 -39.78 -7.65
C GLY A 124 -0.14 -41.10 -8.36
N GLU A 125 1.10 -41.37 -8.79
CA GLU A 125 1.41 -42.44 -9.77
C GLU A 125 2.16 -43.66 -9.21
N THR A 126 2.43 -43.73 -7.90
CA THR A 126 3.06 -44.91 -7.27
C THR A 126 2.26 -45.40 -6.06
N ALA A 127 1.16 -46.13 -6.31
CA ALA A 127 0.74 -47.31 -5.53
C ALA A 127 -0.68 -47.75 -5.95
N ALA A 128 -0.79 -48.42 -7.10
CA ALA A 128 -1.91 -49.30 -7.40
C ALA A 128 -1.37 -50.56 -8.09
N SER A 129 -1.23 -51.64 -7.32
CA SER A 129 -1.30 -53.02 -7.83
C SER A 129 -1.68 -53.96 -6.67
N GLU A 130 -2.85 -54.58 -6.86
CA GLU A 130 -3.69 -55.50 -6.07
C GLU A 130 -2.98 -56.85 -5.68
N PRO A 131 -3.62 -57.92 -5.11
CA PRO A 131 -5.05 -58.19 -4.88
C PRO A 131 -5.49 -58.89 -3.57
N ASN A 132 -6.81 -59.07 -3.47
CA ASN A 132 -7.64 -59.75 -2.46
C ASN A 132 -7.13 -61.08 -1.88
N GLY A 133 -7.48 -61.34 -0.61
CA GLY A 133 -7.61 -62.72 -0.10
C GLY A 133 -7.78 -62.90 1.43
N VAL A 134 -9.02 -63.18 1.84
CA VAL A 134 -9.46 -64.14 2.90
C VAL A 134 -9.50 -63.69 4.38
N LEU A 135 -10.62 -64.11 5.00
CA LEU A 135 -11.10 -64.03 6.39
C LEU A 135 -10.10 -64.50 7.47
N GLU A 136 -10.18 -63.98 8.70
CA GLU A 136 -10.71 -64.71 9.88
C GLU A 136 -10.83 -63.85 11.15
N LYS A 137 -11.71 -64.30 12.05
CA LYS A 137 -12.10 -63.70 13.33
C LYS A 137 -11.03 -63.88 14.41
N ALA A 138 -10.93 -62.93 15.34
CA ALA A 138 -10.80 -63.14 16.79
C ALA A 138 -11.07 -61.80 17.51
#